data_AF-A0A818X625-F1
#
_entry.id   AF-A0A818X625-F1
#
_cell.length_a   1.000
_cell.length_b   1.000
_cell.length_c   1.000
_cell.angle_alpha   90.00
_cell.angle_beta   90.00
_cell.angle_gamma   90.00
#
_symmetry.space_group_name_H-M   'P 1'
#
loop_
_entity.id
_entity.type
_entity.pdbx_description
1 polymer ?
#
loop_
_entity_poly.entity_id
_entity_poly.type
_entity_poly.pdbx_seq_one_letter_code
_entity_poly.pdbx_strand_id
1 'polypeptide(L)'
;MPIALADLVYHHLTEYDLALEYCNRLLKTYESILPLKHSLLSITLENIANIYYDKGDFRQALKYYEKAAKIYYHVLQIRMIIKNIQAKI
;
A
#
# COMPACT_ATOMS: atom_id res chain seq x y z
N MET A 1 6.21 31.66 18.72
CA MET A 1 5.20 30.63 18.42
C MET A 1 5.21 30.07 16.97
N PRO A 2 5.59 30.80 15.89
CA PRO A 2 5.53 30.21 14.53
C PRO A 2 6.62 29.16 14.22
N ILE A 3 7.78 29.22 14.91
CA ILE A 3 8.90 28.29 14.69
C ILE A 3 8.52 26.86 15.10
N ALA A 4 7.89 26.68 16.27
CA ALA A 4 7.51 25.35 16.75
C ALA A 4 6.48 24.63 15.86
N LEU A 5 5.58 25.38 15.20
CA LEU A 5 4.63 24.81 14.23
C LEU A 5 5.33 24.44 12.92
N ALA A 6 6.26 25.27 12.44
CA ALA A 6 7.04 24.96 11.24
C ALA A 6 7.95 23.74 11.44
N ASP A 7 8.61 23.64 12.60
CA ASP A 7 9.43 22.49 12.97
C ASP A 7 8.57 21.20 13.03
N LEU A 8 7.41 21.25 13.68
CA LEU A 8 6.48 20.12 13.75
C LEU A 8 6.00 19.66 12.35
N VAL A 9 5.63 20.60 11.49
CA VAL A 9 5.21 20.30 10.10
C VAL A 9 6.37 19.70 9.31
N TYR A 10 7.59 20.24 9.46
CA TYR A 10 8.77 19.74 8.77
C TYR A 10 9.14 18.32 9.21
N HIS A 11 9.05 18.02 10.51
CA HIS A 11 9.26 16.68 11.05
C HIS A 11 8.24 15.69 10.50
N HIS A 12 6.94 16.03 10.50
CA HIS A 12 5.91 15.18 9.92
C HIS A 12 6.10 14.93 8.42
N LEU A 13 6.45 15.95 7.64
CA LEU A 13 6.73 15.79 6.21
C LEU A 13 7.92 14.87 5.97
N THR A 14 8.99 15.01 6.75
CA THR A 14 10.18 14.18 6.68
C THR A 14 9.86 12.71 7.01
N GLU A 15 9.04 12.47 8.03
CA GLU A 15 8.58 11.12 8.41
C GLU A 15 7.74 10.47 7.30
N TYR A 16 6.84 11.23 6.67
CA TYR A 16 6.05 10.73 5.55
C TYR A 16 6.89 10.40 4.32
N ASP A 17 7.89 11.22 4.00
CA ASP A 17 8.79 10.97 2.86
C ASP A 17 9.63 9.71 3.09
N LEU A 18 10.14 9.54 4.31
CA LEU A 18 10.86 8.34 4.71
C LEU A 18 9.96 7.10 4.64
N ALA A 19 8.73 7.18 5.17
CA ALA A 19 7.76 6.09 5.11
C ALA A 19 7.41 5.68 3.68
N LEU A 20 7.25 6.66 2.78
CA LEU A 20 7.03 6.42 1.35
C LEU A 20 8.23 5.74 0.71
N GLU A 21 9.46 6.15 1.04
CA GLU A 21 10.67 5.50 0.51
C GLU A 21 10.73 4.03 0.92
N TYR A 22 10.52 3.73 2.20
CA TYR A 22 10.48 2.36 2.71
C TYR A 22 9.39 1.53 2.03
N CYS A 23 8.17 2.05 1.92
CA CYS A 23 7.06 1.34 1.26
C CYS A 23 7.33 1.08 -0.22
N ASN A 24 7.93 2.03 -0.94
CA ASN A 24 8.28 1.85 -2.36
C ASN A 24 9.39 0.80 -2.55
N ARG A 25 10.38 0.75 -1.65
CA ARG A 25 11.41 -0.30 -1.65
C ARG A 25 10.81 -1.68 -1.40
N LEU A 26 9.89 -1.79 -0.44
CA LEU A 26 9.16 -3.03 -0.17
C LEU A 26 8.33 -3.45 -1.38
N LEU A 27 7.63 -2.50 -2.01
CA LEU A 27 6.83 -2.76 -3.20
C LEU A 27 7.68 -3.36 -4.32
N LYS A 28 8.82 -2.73 -4.63
CA LYS A 28 9.76 -3.22 -5.65
C LYS A 28 10.34 -4.60 -5.33
N THR A 29 10.60 -4.87 -4.04
CA THR A 29 11.08 -6.17 -3.58
C THR A 29 10.00 -7.24 -3.72
N TYR A 30 8.77 -6.94 -3.33
CA TYR A 30 7.64 -7.87 -3.45
C TYR A 30 7.25 -8.14 -4.90
N GLU A 31 7.36 -7.15 -5.79
CA GLU A 31 7.16 -7.34 -7.23
C GLU A 31 8.19 -8.29 -7.86
N SER A 32 9.40 -8.41 -7.31
CA SER A 32 10.45 -9.27 -7.85
C SER A 32 10.46 -10.70 -7.29
N ILE A 33 10.00 -10.89 -6.05
CA ILE A 33 10.10 -12.19 -5.36
C ILE A 33 8.76 -12.94 -5.25
N LEU A 34 7.63 -12.23 -5.29
CA LEU A 34 6.32 -12.86 -5.08
C LEU A 34 5.67 -13.17 -6.43
N PRO A 35 5.04 -14.35 -6.60
CA PRO A 35 4.17 -14.58 -7.73
C PRO A 35 3.09 -13.49 -7.77
N LEU A 36 2.88 -12.93 -8.96
CA LEU A 36 1.97 -11.81 -9.26
C LEU A 36 0.73 -11.82 -8.34
N LYS A 37 0.48 -10.69 -7.66
CA LYS A 37 -0.72 -10.42 -6.85
C LYS A 37 -0.74 -11.15 -5.50
N HIS A 38 0.33 -11.04 -4.70
CA HIS A 38 0.29 -11.48 -3.30
C HIS A 38 -0.38 -10.42 -2.40
N SER A 39 -1.03 -10.85 -1.32
CA SER A 39 -1.68 -9.94 -0.35
C SER A 39 -0.72 -8.91 0.26
N LEU A 40 0.59 -9.23 0.34
CA LEU A 40 1.63 -8.29 0.78
C LEU A 40 1.79 -7.07 -0.14
N LEU A 41 1.62 -7.22 -1.46
CA LEU A 41 1.60 -6.08 -2.37
C LEU A 41 0.41 -5.17 -2.09
N SER A 42 -0.75 -5.76 -1.79
CA SER A 42 -1.96 -5.01 -1.46
C SER A 42 -1.78 -4.18 -0.18
N ILE A 43 -1.26 -4.81 0.88
CA ILE A 43 -0.98 -4.14 2.16
C ILE A 43 0.01 -2.99 1.97
N THR A 44 1.06 -3.21 1.16
CA THR A 44 2.07 -2.17 0.91
C THR A 44 1.47 -0.97 0.16
N LEU A 45 0.59 -1.22 -0.82
CA LEU A 45 -0.12 -0.16 -1.54
C LEU A 45 -1.11 0.59 -0.64
N GLU A 46 -1.78 -0.10 0.27
CA GLU A 46 -2.67 0.50 1.27
C GLU A 46 -1.91 1.42 2.23
N ASN A 47 -0.72 1.00 2.68
CA ASN A 47 0.15 1.85 3.50
C ASN A 47 0.59 3.12 2.76
N ILE A 48 0.93 3.02 1.48
CA ILE A 48 1.24 4.20 0.65
C ILE A 48 0.01 5.12 0.54
N ALA A 49 -1.18 4.55 0.36
CA ALA A 49 -2.42 5.32 0.30
C ALA A 49 -2.71 6.06 1.61
N ASN A 50 -2.53 5.41 2.77
CA ASN A 50 -2.68 6.03 4.09
C ASN A 50 -1.71 7.20 4.26
N ILE A 51 -0.44 7.05 3.86
CA ILE A 51 0.53 8.16 3.97
C ILE A 51 0.11 9.36 3.11
N TYR A 52 -0.39 9.13 1.90
CA TYR A 52 -0.91 10.23 1.07
C TYR A 52 -2.19 10.85 1.66
N TYR A 53 -3.05 10.05 2.29
CA TYR A 53 -4.23 10.52 3.01
C TYR A 53 -3.84 11.44 4.18
N ASP A 54 -2.86 11.02 4.99
CA ASP A 54 -2.36 11.78 6.13
C ASP A 54 -1.64 13.08 5.71
N LYS A 55 -1.03 13.08 4.52
CA LYS A 55 -0.50 14.29 3.86
C LYS A 55 -1.57 15.21 3.27
N GLY A 56 -2.83 14.78 3.22
CA GLY A 56 -3.93 15.50 2.59
C GLY A 56 -3.99 15.39 1.06
N ASP A 57 -3.13 14.58 0.42
CA ASP A 57 -3.19 14.30 -1.02
C ASP A 57 -4.16 13.14 -1.29
N PHE A 58 -5.45 13.44 -1.17
CA PHE A 58 -6.53 12.47 -1.35
C PHE A 58 -6.57 11.87 -2.76
N ARG A 59 -6.08 12.59 -3.76
CA ARG A 59 -6.05 12.10 -5.15
C ARG A 59 -5.06 10.96 -5.29
N GLN A 60 -3.87 11.09 -4.73
CA GLN A 60 -2.90 10.01 -4.73
C GLN A 60 -3.33 8.88 -3.80
N ALA A 61 -3.88 9.18 -2.63
CA ALA A 61 -4.42 8.17 -1.72
C ALA A 61 -5.44 7.27 -2.44
N LEU A 62 -6.44 7.86 -3.10
CA LEU A 62 -7.47 7.12 -3.84
C LEU A 62 -6.86 6.20 -4.90
N LYS A 63 -5.92 6.71 -5.70
CA LYS A 63 -5.24 5.93 -6.75
C LYS A 63 -4.51 4.71 -6.18
N TYR A 64 -3.90 4.82 -5.00
CA TYR A 64 -3.22 3.68 -4.37
C TYR A 64 -4.20 2.70 -3.72
N TYR A 65 -5.29 3.19 -3.10
CA TYR A 65 -6.37 2.32 -2.61
C TYR A 65 -7.02 1.51 -3.74
N GLU A 66 -7.28 2.11 -4.90
CA GLU A 66 -7.84 1.40 -6.06
C GLU A 66 -6.93 0.28 -6.55
N LYS A 67 -5.61 0.52 -6.57
CA LYS A 67 -4.63 -0.52 -6.91
C LYS A 67 -4.63 -1.67 -5.90
N ALA A 68 -4.67 -1.36 -4.60
CA ALA A 68 -4.75 -2.36 -3.55
C ALA A 68 -6.03 -3.21 -3.67
N ALA A 69 -7.19 -2.55 -3.82
CA ALA A 69 -8.49 -3.21 -3.98
C ALA A 69 -8.50 -4.19 -5.17
N LYS A 70 -7.90 -3.80 -6.31
CA LYS A 70 -7.77 -4.68 -7.47
C LYS A 70 -6.98 -5.96 -7.18
N ILE A 71 -5.91 -5.86 -6.38
CA ILE A 71 -5.13 -7.02 -5.97
C ILE A 71 -5.96 -7.91 -5.04
N TYR A 72 -6.61 -7.34 -4.01
CA TYR A 72 -7.47 -8.10 -3.10
C TYR A 72 -8.56 -8.87 -3.84
N TYR A 73 -9.23 -8.24 -4.80
CA TYR A 73 -10.26 -8.88 -5.61
C TYR A 73 -9.71 -10.09 -6.39
N HIS A 74 -8.57 -9.93 -7.04
CA HIS A 74 -7.93 -11.04 -7.76
C HIS A 74 -7.47 -12.17 -6.83
N VAL A 75 -6.88 -11.86 -5.68
CA VAL A 75 -6.47 -12.86 -4.68
C VAL A 75 -7.66 -13.66 -4.18
N LEU A 76 -8.77 -12.99 -3.90
CA LEU A 76 -9.99 -13.63 -3.41
C LEU A 76 -10.55 -14.61 -4.46
N GLN A 77 -10.62 -14.19 -5.73
CA GLN A 77 -11.05 -15.06 -6.83
C GLN A 77 -10.17 -16.32 -6.95
N ILE A 78 -8.84 -16.16 -6.91
CA ILE A 78 -7.91 -17.29 -6.99
C ILE A 78 -8.12 -18.26 -5.81
N ARG A 79 -8.26 -17.75 -4.59
CA ARG A 79 -8.55 -18.58 -3.40
C ARG A 79 -9.84 -19.38 -3.56
N MET A 80 -10.91 -18.77 -4.10
CA MET A 80 -12.16 -19.49 -4.37
C MET A 80 -11.96 -20.63 -5.37
N ILE A 81 -11.21 -20.39 -6.45
CA ILE A 81 -10.89 -21.42 -7.45
C ILE A 81 -10.11 -22.56 -6.82
N ILE A 82 -9.08 -22.26 -6.02
CA ILE A 82 -8.27 -23.27 -5.32
C ILE A 82 -9.15 -24.13 -4.41
N LYS A 83 -10.02 -23.50 -3.60
CA LYS A 83 -10.93 -24.22 -2.71
C LYS A 83 -11.87 -25.16 -3.49
N ASN A 84 -12.39 -24.69 -4.62
CA ASN A 84 -13.26 -25.50 -5.48
C ASN A 84 -12.52 -26.68 -6.12
N ILE A 85 -11.25 -26.50 -6.49
CA ILE A 85 -10.41 -27.58 -7.02
C ILE A 85 -10.11 -28.60 -5.91
N GLN A 86 -9.71 -28.14 -4.73
CA GLN A 86 -9.44 -29.01 -3.57
C GLN A 86 -10.67 -29.83 -3.15
N ALA A 87 -11.89 -29.31 -3.33
CA ALA A 87 -13.10 -30.05 -3.02
C ALA A 87 -13.43 -31.19 -4.02
N LYS A 88 -12.72 -31.25 -5.16
CA LYS A 88 -12.92 -32.25 -6.22
C LYS A 88 -11.84 -33.34 -6.26
N ILE A 89 -10.83 -33.23 -5.39
CA ILE A 89 -9.73 -34.19 -5.23
C ILE A 89 -9.92 -34.86 -3.87
#